data_AF-A0A941X0Q9-F1
#
_entry.id   AF-A0A941X0Q9-F1
#
_cell.length_a   1.000
_cell.length_b   1.000
_cell.length_c   1.000
_cell.angle_alpha   90.00
_cell.angle_beta   90.00
_cell.angle_gamma   90.00
#
_symmetry.space_group_name_H-M   'P 1'
#
loop_
_entity.id
_entity.type
_entity.pdbx_description
1 polymer ?
#
loop_
_entity_poly.entity_id
_entity_poly.type
_entity_poly.pdbx_seq_one_letter_code
_entity_poly.pdbx_strand_id
1 'polypeptide(L)'
;MKKHSSMALVVFAVCMVSYSGPMVKGALNEGASPISVALLRMLAAALLMLPYEARQCVRRHIPMKLTPAQWGLTALAAAFLAAHYITWITSLTGTSTFASVALVCTQPLFVAFFSYVLFRERTPRRALPGA
;
A
#
# COMPACT_ATOMS: atom_id res chain seq x y z
N MET A 1 -16.69 -23.76 5.14
CA MET A 1 -16.88 -22.68 6.13
C MET A 1 -16.22 -21.33 5.75
N LYS A 2 -15.94 -21.03 4.46
CA LYS A 2 -14.89 -20.06 4.09
C LYS A 2 -15.31 -18.71 3.48
N LYS A 3 -16.56 -18.50 3.03
CA LYS A 3 -16.92 -17.31 2.22
C LYS A 3 -17.35 -16.08 3.03
N HIS A 4 -18.12 -16.26 4.11
CA HIS A 4 -18.62 -15.15 4.95
C HIS A 4 -17.52 -14.45 5.74
N SER A 5 -16.53 -15.19 6.25
CA SER A 5 -15.36 -14.61 6.95
C SER A 5 -14.50 -13.76 6.01
N SER A 6 -14.30 -14.18 4.75
CA SER A 6 -13.57 -13.38 3.76
C SER A 6 -14.29 -12.08 3.41
N MET A 7 -15.62 -12.10 3.28
CA MET A 7 -16.39 -10.87 3.02
C MET A 7 -16.29 -9.89 4.19
N ALA A 8 -16.39 -10.36 5.43
CA ALA A 8 -16.24 -9.52 6.61
C ALA A 8 -14.85 -8.85 6.67
N LEU A 9 -13.79 -9.59 6.35
CA LEU A 9 -12.42 -9.04 6.30
C LEU A 9 -12.27 -7.96 5.22
N VAL A 10 -12.87 -8.16 4.05
CA VAL A 10 -12.85 -7.16 2.97
C VAL A 10 -13.59 -5.89 3.39
N VAL A 11 -14.80 -6.03 3.96
CA VAL A 11 -15.56 -4.87 4.45
C VAL A 11 -14.78 -4.11 5.52
N PHE A 12 -14.18 -4.83 6.48
CA PHE A 12 -13.33 -4.22 7.50
C PHE A 12 -12.15 -3.46 6.88
N ALA A 13 -11.44 -4.07 5.93
CA ALA A 13 -10.32 -3.43 5.25
C ALA A 13 -10.75 -2.16 4.49
N VAL A 14 -11.90 -2.20 3.80
CA VAL A 14 -12.44 -1.04 3.09
C VAL A 14 -12.76 0.10 4.07
N CYS A 15 -13.39 -0.20 5.21
CA CYS A 15 -13.67 0.81 6.23
C CYS A 15 -12.39 1.46 6.78
N MET A 16 -11.36 0.65 7.10
CA MET A 16 -10.09 1.17 7.62
C MET A 16 -9.36 2.04 6.59
N VAL A 17 -9.30 1.62 5.33
CA VAL A 17 -8.68 2.41 4.25
C VAL A 17 -9.42 3.72 4.03
N SER A 18 -10.76 3.68 4.05
CA SER A 18 -11.61 4.87 3.87
C SER A 18 -11.40 5.92 4.97
N TYR A 19 -11.20 5.47 6.21
CA TYR A 19 -10.95 6.37 7.34
C TYR A 19 -9.53 6.96 7.35
N SER A 20 -8.55 6.25 6.78
CA SER A 20 -7.15 6.67 6.80
C SER A 20 -6.91 8.04 6.14
N GLY A 21 -7.56 8.35 5.02
CA GLY A 21 -7.35 9.60 4.29
C GLY A 21 -7.74 10.84 5.11
N PRO A 22 -8.99 10.93 5.61
CA PRO A 22 -9.42 12.00 6.51
C PRO A 22 -8.56 12.14 7.77
N MET A 23 -8.15 11.04 8.40
CA MET A 23 -7.25 11.09 9.57
C MET A 23 -5.90 11.73 9.24
N VAL A 24 -5.28 11.35 8.12
CA VAL A 24 -4.00 11.93 7.69
C VAL A 24 -4.17 13.42 7.40
N LYS A 25 -5.24 13.82 6.70
CA LYS A 25 -5.53 15.24 6.46
C LYS A 25 -5.76 16.01 7.76
N GLY A 26 -6.43 15.41 8.74
CA GLY A 26 -6.60 15.96 10.09
C GLY A 26 -5.26 16.23 10.77
N ALA A 27 -4.38 15.23 10.81
CA ALA A 27 -3.03 15.39 11.39
C ALA A 27 -2.20 16.48 10.68
N LEU A 28 -2.29 16.56 9.34
CA LEU A 28 -1.63 17.61 8.57
C LEU A 28 -2.18 19.01 8.93
N ASN A 29 -3.49 19.14 9.15
CA ASN A 29 -4.11 20.41 9.54
C ASN A 29 -3.70 20.84 10.97
N GLU A 30 -3.37 19.89 11.85
CA GLU A 30 -2.81 20.16 13.18
C GLU A 30 -1.32 20.53 13.15
N GLY A 31 -0.71 20.61 11.96
CA GLY A 31 0.68 21.04 11.77
C GLY A 31 1.69 19.90 11.67
N ALA A 32 1.25 18.64 11.57
CA ALA A 32 2.17 17.53 11.33
C ALA A 32 2.84 17.64 9.94
N SER A 33 4.13 17.37 9.88
CA SER A 33 4.86 17.33 8.60
C SER A 33 4.44 16.10 7.77
N PRO A 34 4.21 16.24 6.44
CA PRO A 34 3.90 15.12 5.54
C PRO A 34 4.89 13.95 5.65
N ILE A 35 6.18 14.26 5.75
CA ILE A 35 7.25 13.26 5.83
C ILE A 35 7.16 12.50 7.16
N SER A 36 6.90 13.21 8.26
CA SER A 36 6.75 12.59 9.58
C SER A 36 5.54 11.65 9.62
N VAL A 37 4.41 12.07 9.04
CA VAL A 37 3.21 11.22 8.97
C VAL A 37 3.48 9.98 8.10
N ALA A 38 4.12 10.13 6.95
CA ALA A 38 4.50 9.00 6.09
C ALA A 38 5.41 8.00 6.81
N LEU A 39 6.46 8.51 7.46
CA LEU A 39 7.45 7.71 8.19
C LEU A 39 6.80 6.94 9.34
N LEU A 40 6.05 7.63 10.21
CA LEU A 40 5.42 6.99 11.37
C LEU A 40 4.44 5.90 10.91
N ARG A 41 3.66 6.16 9.86
CA ARG A 41 2.66 5.21 9.36
C ARG A 41 3.31 3.94 8.82
N MET A 42 4.41 4.08 8.07
CA MET A 42 5.15 2.93 7.52
C MET A 42 5.92 2.18 8.60
N LEU A 43 6.54 2.89 9.54
CA LEU A 43 7.22 2.27 10.68
C LEU A 43 6.23 1.50 11.56
N ALA A 44 5.08 2.09 11.89
CA ALA A 44 4.05 1.43 12.67
C ALA A 44 3.52 0.18 11.96
N ALA A 45 3.24 0.25 10.65
CA ALA A 45 2.84 -0.91 9.87
C ALA A 45 3.90 -2.03 9.89
N ALA A 46 5.17 -1.66 9.70
CA ALA A 46 6.28 -2.61 9.74
C ALA A 46 6.40 -3.28 11.12
N LEU A 47 6.36 -2.51 12.21
CA LEU A 47 6.45 -3.03 13.58
C LEU A 47 5.28 -3.93 13.95
N LEU A 48 4.05 -3.58 13.51
CA LEU A 48 2.87 -4.40 13.74
C LEU A 48 2.89 -5.72 12.97
N MET A 49 3.43 -5.73 11.74
CA MET A 49 3.53 -6.94 10.93
C MET A 49 4.75 -7.80 11.29
N LEU A 50 5.83 -7.20 11.80
CA LEU A 50 7.08 -7.89 12.14
C LEU A 50 6.91 -9.16 12.99
N PRO A 51 6.15 -9.18 14.12
CA PRO A 51 6.00 -10.39 14.92
C PRO A 51 5.22 -11.49 14.17
N TYR A 52 4.28 -11.11 13.31
CA TYR A 52 3.53 -12.08 12.50
C TYR A 52 4.45 -12.72 11.46
N GLU A 53 5.19 -11.92 10.71
CA GLU A 53 6.13 -12.40 9.69
C GLU A 53 7.26 -13.23 10.29
N ALA A 54 7.84 -12.80 11.42
CA ALA A 54 8.86 -13.57 12.13
C ALA A 54 8.36 -14.96 12.56
N ARG A 55 7.11 -15.03 13.07
CA ARG A 55 6.47 -16.31 13.42
C ARG A 55 6.24 -17.19 12.19
N GLN A 56 5.87 -16.61 11.04
CA GLN A 56 5.70 -17.35 9.80
C GLN A 56 7.04 -17.89 9.27
N CYS A 57 8.11 -17.10 9.34
CA CYS A 57 9.45 -17.53 8.95
C CYS A 57 9.91 -18.76 9.74
N VAL A 58 9.73 -18.76 11.06
CA VAL A 58 10.06 -19.90 11.92
C VAL A 58 9.16 -21.11 11.59
N ARG A 59 7.85 -20.91 11.52
CA ARG A 59 6.90 -22.01 11.26
C ARG A 59 7.10 -22.68 9.90
N ARG A 60 7.40 -21.90 8.87
CA ARG A 60 7.54 -22.38 7.49
C ARG A 60 9.00 -22.64 7.09
N HIS A 61 9.96 -22.50 8.02
CA HIS A 61 11.39 -22.65 7.77
C HIS A 61 11.87 -21.80 6.57
N ILE A 62 11.33 -20.59 6.43
CA ILE A 62 11.71 -19.69 5.34
C ILE A 62 13.10 -19.13 5.67
N PRO A 63 14.09 -19.29 4.77
CA PRO A 63 15.43 -18.78 5.02
C PRO A 63 15.40 -17.24 5.10
N MET A 64 15.85 -16.68 6.22
CA MET A 64 16.00 -15.22 6.39
C MET A 64 17.21 -14.63 5.63
N LYS A 65 17.97 -15.46 4.90
CA LYS A 65 19.12 -15.04 4.12
C LYS A 65 18.66 -14.58 2.74
N LEU A 66 18.76 -13.28 2.49
CA LEU A 66 18.57 -12.68 1.19
C LEU A 66 19.92 -12.65 0.44
N THR A 67 19.88 -12.98 -0.85
CA THR A 67 21.00 -12.76 -1.77
C THR A 67 21.23 -11.25 -2.01
N PRO A 68 22.42 -10.82 -2.43
CA PRO A 68 22.69 -9.40 -2.73
C PRO A 68 21.71 -8.81 -3.76
N ALA A 69 21.31 -9.59 -4.77
CA ALA A 69 20.32 -9.18 -5.76
C ALA A 69 18.93 -8.95 -5.13
N GLN A 70 18.51 -9.83 -4.21
CA GLN A 70 17.24 -9.67 -3.50
C GLN A 70 17.26 -8.45 -2.58
N TRP A 71 18.39 -8.16 -1.92
CA TRP A 71 18.57 -6.92 -1.17
C TRP A 71 18.42 -5.68 -2.06
N GLY A 72 19.04 -5.68 -3.24
CA GLY A 72 18.90 -4.60 -4.22
C GLY A 72 17.45 -4.39 -4.66
N LEU A 73 16.72 -5.46 -4.98
CA LEU A 73 15.30 -5.38 -5.34
C LEU A 73 14.43 -4.90 -4.18
N THR A 74 14.72 -5.34 -2.96
CA THR A 74 13.99 -4.93 -1.75
C THR A 74 14.21 -3.45 -1.47
N ALA A 75 15.45 -2.97 -1.58
CA ALA A 75 15.77 -1.55 -1.41
C ALA A 75 15.10 -0.69 -2.50
N LEU A 76 15.09 -1.15 -3.75
CA LEU A 76 14.40 -0.46 -4.85
C LEU A 76 12.89 -0.39 -4.60
N ALA A 77 12.26 -1.49 -4.19
CA ALA A 77 10.84 -1.52 -3.85
C ALA A 77 10.53 -0.59 -2.66
N ALA A 78 11.38 -0.57 -1.63
CA ALA A 78 11.25 0.33 -0.50
C ALA A 78 11.37 1.81 -0.91
N ALA A 79 12.29 2.14 -1.83
CA ALA A 79 12.45 3.49 -2.35
C ALA A 79 11.21 3.98 -3.12
N PHE A 80 10.65 3.14 -4.01
CA PHE A 80 9.40 3.46 -4.70
C PHE A 80 8.21 3.59 -3.74
N LEU A 81 8.13 2.73 -2.73
CA LEU A 81 7.07 2.79 -1.71
C LEU A 81 7.17 4.08 -0.88
N ALA A 82 8.39 4.47 -0.48
CA ALA A 82 8.63 5.71 0.24
C ALA A 82 8.26 6.93 -0.61
N ALA A 83 8.71 6.97 -1.88
CA ALA A 83 8.36 8.03 -2.83
C ALA A 83 6.84 8.13 -3.02
N HIS A 84 6.15 6.99 -3.16
CA HIS A 84 4.70 6.96 -3.26
C HIS A 84 4.00 7.55 -2.02
N TYR A 85 4.38 7.16 -0.80
CA TYR A 85 3.75 7.70 0.41
C TYR A 85 4.05 9.18 0.63
N ILE A 86 5.28 9.63 0.36
CA ILE A 86 5.64 11.04 0.46
C ILE A 86 4.82 11.86 -0.53
N THR A 87 4.74 11.43 -1.79
CA THR A 87 3.97 12.15 -2.83
C THR A 87 2.48 12.17 -2.52
N TRP A 88 1.89 11.06 -2.08
CA TRP A 88 0.47 11.00 -1.71
C TRP A 88 0.13 11.86 -0.47
N ILE A 89 0.94 11.81 0.59
CA ILE A 89 0.66 12.61 1.80
C ILE A 89 0.90 14.10 1.51
N THR A 90 1.87 14.42 0.64
CA THR A 90 2.06 15.80 0.17
C THR A 90 0.91 16.25 -0.71
N SER A 91 0.32 15.41 -1.57
CA SER A 91 -0.85 15.83 -2.36
C SER A 91 -2.05 16.16 -1.48
N LEU A 92 -2.16 15.51 -0.31
CA LEU A 92 -3.19 15.84 0.68
C LEU A 92 -3.01 17.24 1.27
N THR A 93 -1.83 17.85 1.28
CA THR A 93 -1.69 19.24 1.76
C THR A 93 -2.22 20.23 0.73
N GLY A 94 -1.92 20.01 -0.56
CA GLY A 94 -2.26 20.92 -1.66
C GLY A 94 -3.63 20.71 -2.30
N THR A 95 -4.35 19.64 -1.99
CA THR A 95 -5.66 19.33 -2.59
C THR A 95 -6.69 18.84 -1.58
N SER A 96 -7.95 18.72 -2.00
CA SER A 96 -8.98 18.09 -1.18
C SER A 96 -8.76 16.57 -1.11
N THR A 97 -9.11 15.96 0.02
CA THR A 97 -9.01 14.51 0.21
C THR A 97 -9.77 13.76 -0.89
N PHE A 98 -10.92 14.28 -1.32
CA PHE A 98 -11.71 13.69 -2.41
C PHE A 98 -10.94 13.65 -3.73
N ALA A 99 -10.38 14.78 -4.18
CA ALA A 99 -9.66 14.84 -5.44
C ALA A 99 -8.39 13.97 -5.42
N SER A 100 -7.64 14.00 -4.31
CA SER A 100 -6.45 13.16 -4.15
C SER A 100 -6.78 11.66 -4.15
N VAL A 101 -7.83 11.24 -3.45
CA VAL A 101 -8.25 9.84 -3.41
C VAL A 101 -8.80 9.39 -4.76
N ALA A 102 -9.60 10.21 -5.44
CA ALA A 102 -10.10 9.91 -6.79
C ALA A 102 -8.95 9.65 -7.77
N LEU A 103 -7.89 10.47 -7.72
CA LEU A 103 -6.68 10.26 -8.52
C LEU A 103 -5.96 8.95 -8.16
N VAL A 104 -5.75 8.66 -6.87
CA VAL A 104 -5.09 7.40 -6.45
C VAL A 104 -5.93 6.17 -6.81
N CYS A 105 -7.26 6.26 -6.80
CA CYS A 105 -8.14 5.18 -7.23
C CYS A 105 -8.03 4.82 -8.71
N THR A 106 -7.34 5.64 -9.53
CA THR A 106 -6.99 5.28 -10.92
C THR A 106 -5.78 4.32 -11.02
N GLN A 107 -5.16 3.95 -9.88
CA GLN A 107 -4.06 2.98 -9.81
C GLN A 107 -4.30 1.68 -10.62
N PRO A 108 -5.49 1.06 -10.63
CA PRO A 108 -5.71 -0.18 -11.39
C PRO A 108 -5.46 -0.01 -12.90
N LEU A 109 -5.75 1.15 -13.48
CA LEU A 109 -5.44 1.46 -14.89
C LEU A 109 -3.93 1.44 -15.13
N PHE A 110 -3.16 2.09 -14.24
CA PHE A 110 -1.70 2.10 -14.33
C PHE A 110 -1.11 0.70 -14.14
N VAL A 111 -1.61 -0.07 -13.18
CA VAL A 111 -1.17 -1.45 -12.97
C VAL A 111 -1.47 -2.30 -14.20
N ALA A 112 -2.68 -2.22 -14.77
CA ALA A 112 -3.03 -2.95 -15.99
C ALA A 112 -2.11 -2.57 -17.17
N PHE A 113 -1.83 -1.28 -17.34
CA PHE A 113 -0.93 -0.78 -18.38
C PHE A 113 0.51 -1.27 -18.19
N PHE A 114 1.10 -1.08 -17.01
CA PHE A 114 2.48 -1.50 -16.74
C PHE A 114 2.65 -3.01 -16.71
N SER A 115 1.65 -3.78 -16.24
CA SER A 115 1.66 -5.25 -16.32
C SER A 115 1.72 -5.73 -17.76
N TYR A 116 0.98 -5.10 -18.66
CA TYR A 116 1.04 -5.42 -20.08
C TYR A 116 2.39 -5.03 -20.71
N VAL A 117 2.90 -3.82 -20.43
CA VAL A 117 4.13 -3.33 -21.06
C VAL A 117 5.38 -4.05 -20.54
N LEU A 118 5.50 -4.23 -19.23
CA LEU A 118 6.72 -4.75 -18.59
C LEU A 118 6.73 -6.28 -18.51
N PHE A 119 5.60 -6.90 -18.20
CA PHE A 119 5.50 -8.35 -17.96
C PHE A 119 4.78 -9.10 -19.09
N ARG A 120 4.20 -8.38 -20.08
CA ARG A 120 3.40 -8.95 -21.18
C ARG A 120 2.19 -9.77 -20.70
N GLU A 121 1.72 -9.49 -19.50
CA GLU A 121 0.53 -10.12 -18.92
C GLU A 121 -0.73 -9.47 -19.49
N ARG A 122 -1.67 -10.28 -20.00
CA ARG A 122 -2.94 -9.77 -20.53
C ARG A 122 -3.99 -9.71 -19.43
N THR A 123 -4.61 -8.55 -19.27
CA THR A 123 -5.72 -8.35 -18.33
C THR A 123 -6.93 -9.18 -18.79
N PRO A 124 -7.46 -10.10 -17.97
CA PRO A 124 -8.59 -10.94 -18.37
C PRO A 124 -9.84 -10.09 -18.57
N ARG A 125 -10.67 -10.41 -19.58
CA ARG A 125 -11.88 -9.64 -19.93
C ARG A 125 -12.85 -9.40 -18.76
N ARG A 126 -12.88 -10.31 -17.78
CA ARG A 126 -13.70 -10.19 -16.56
C ARG A 126 -13.19 -9.14 -15.57
N ALA A 127 -11.92 -8.73 -15.66
CA ALA A 127 -11.31 -7.71 -14.82
C ALA A 127 -11.40 -6.30 -15.43
N LEU A 128 -11.74 -6.18 -16.72
CA LEU A 128 -11.87 -4.89 -17.42
C LEU A 128 -12.89 -3.92 -16.79
N PRO A 129 -14.05 -4.35 -16.25
CA PRO A 129 -15.00 -3.41 -15.65
C PRO A 129 -14.55 -2.81 -14.31
N GLY A 130 -13.53 -3.39 -13.68
CA GLY A 130 -13.01 -2.95 -12.38
C GLY A 130 -11.54 -2.53 -12.38
N ALA A 131 -10.94 -2.46 -13.57
CA ALA A 131 -9.62 -1.88 -13.82
C ALA A 131 -9.80 -0.43 -14.27
#